data_AF-A0A4Q5RQ63-F1
#
_entry.id   AF-A0A4Q5RQ63-F1
#
_cell.length_a   1.000
_cell.length_b   1.000
_cell.length_c   1.000
_cell.angle_alpha   90.00
_cell.angle_beta   90.00
_cell.angle_gamma   90.00
#
_symmetry.space_group_name_H-M   'P 1'
#
loop_
_entity.id
_entity.type
_entity.pdbx_description
1 polymer ?
#
loop_
_entity_poly.entity_id
_entity_poly.type
_entity_poly.pdbx_seq_one_letter_code
_entity_poly.pdbx_strand_id
1 'polypeptide(L)'
;MHPSHVYRFHWEGIEIEAIYVPRSWGGVIAHLEIESIQPPRAPLPITETGYKSHYHPCGTVEANGGDVVAQIVAWLDEEATKPEWRAYAAKSRQGELF
;
A
#
# COMPACT_ATOMS: atom_id res chain seq x y z
N MET A 1 -9.88 16.79 -14.73
CA MET A 1 -9.07 15.65 -14.24
C MET A 1 -8.03 16.21 -13.30
N HIS A 2 -7.92 15.66 -12.09
CA HIS A 2 -6.80 15.99 -11.20
C HIS A 2 -5.60 15.11 -11.59
N PRO A 3 -4.36 15.62 -11.51
CA PRO A 3 -3.19 14.81 -11.84
C PRO A 3 -3.09 13.65 -10.84
N SER A 4 -3.04 12.43 -11.38
CA SER A 4 -2.65 11.24 -10.63
C SER A 4 -1.17 10.96 -10.86
N HIS A 5 -0.50 10.45 -9.84
CA HIS A 5 0.87 9.96 -9.92
C HIS A 5 0.85 8.45 -9.70
N VAL A 6 1.57 7.72 -10.56
CA VAL A 6 1.70 6.26 -10.46
C VAL A 6 3.10 5.94 -9.99
N TYR A 7 3.19 5.10 -8.98
CA TYR A 7 4.44 4.62 -8.41
C TYR A 7 4.47 3.10 -8.48
N ARG A 8 5.65 2.54 -8.78
CA ARG A 8 5.89 1.10 -8.72
C ARG A 8 7.12 0.82 -7.91
N PHE A 9 7.01 -0.11 -6.98
CA PHE A 9 8.11 -0.50 -6.09
C PHE A 9 7.90 -1.93 -5.59
N HIS A 10 8.93 -2.48 -4.95
CA HIS A 10 8.88 -3.81 -4.35
C HIS A 10 8.86 -3.71 -2.83
N TRP A 11 8.06 -4.54 -2.19
CA TRP A 11 8.01 -4.70 -0.74
C TRP A 11 7.95 -6.20 -0.40
N GLU A 12 8.92 -6.70 0.37
CA GLU A 12 9.09 -8.13 0.71
C GLU A 12 8.96 -9.10 -0.50
N GLY A 13 9.41 -8.68 -1.69
CA GLY A 13 9.34 -9.48 -2.92
C GLY A 13 8.01 -9.41 -3.68
N ILE A 14 7.05 -8.62 -3.19
CA ILE A 14 5.79 -8.30 -3.87
C ILE A 14 5.96 -6.99 -4.64
N GLU A 15 5.66 -6.99 -5.93
CA GLU A 15 5.58 -5.78 -6.75
C GLU A 15 4.23 -5.08 -6.49
N ILE A 16 4.30 -3.80 -6.14
CA ILE A 16 3.15 -2.97 -5.78
C ILE A 16 3.08 -1.78 -6.73
N GLU A 17 1.88 -1.51 -7.24
CA GLU A 17 1.52 -0.25 -7.90
C GLU A 17 0.71 0.61 -6.93
N ALA A 18 1.08 1.88 -6.81
CA ALA A 18 0.33 2.87 -6.06
C ALA A 18 -0.09 4.02 -6.95
N ILE A 19 -1.38 4.36 -6.92
CA ILE A 19 -1.94 5.51 -7.63
C ILE A 19 -2.31 6.56 -6.60
N TYR A 20 -1.67 7.71 -6.68
CA TYR A 20 -1.90 8.82 -5.75
C TYR A 20 -2.53 10.00 -6.44
N VAL A 21 -3.69 10.42 -5.94
CA VAL A 21 -4.42 11.62 -6.36
C VAL A 21 -4.44 12.59 -5.16
N PRO A 22 -3.55 13.60 -5.12
CA PRO A 22 -3.42 14.49 -3.96
C PRO A 22 -4.66 15.35 -3.71
N ARG A 23 -5.50 15.52 -4.73
CA ARG A 23 -6.74 16.30 -4.71
C ARG A 23 -7.82 15.56 -5.48
N SER A 24 -8.50 14.63 -4.84
CA SER A 24 -9.68 13.93 -5.35
C SER A 24 -10.97 14.62 -4.91
N TRP A 25 -12.12 14.19 -5.46
CA TRP A 25 -13.47 14.69 -5.10
C TRP A 25 -13.60 16.23 -5.08
N GLY A 26 -13.18 16.90 -6.14
CA GLY A 26 -13.22 18.37 -6.20
C GLY A 26 -12.13 19.06 -5.36
N GLY A 27 -11.12 18.32 -4.92
CA GLY A 27 -9.94 18.83 -4.23
C GLY A 27 -10.04 18.86 -2.70
N VAL A 28 -11.04 18.17 -2.14
CA VAL A 28 -11.30 18.16 -0.69
C VAL A 28 -10.58 17.03 0.05
N ILE A 29 -10.18 15.97 -0.65
CA ILE A 29 -9.57 14.79 -0.04
C ILE A 29 -8.50 14.20 -0.96
N ALA A 30 -7.41 13.69 -0.39
CA ALA A 30 -6.44 12.91 -1.13
C ALA A 30 -6.90 11.45 -1.21
N HIS A 31 -6.60 10.79 -2.32
CA HIS A 31 -6.95 9.40 -2.56
C HIS A 31 -5.71 8.62 -2.97
N LEU A 32 -5.47 7.51 -2.28
CA LEU A 32 -4.37 6.61 -2.49
C LEU A 32 -4.93 5.21 -2.77
N GLU A 33 -4.59 4.65 -3.92
CA GLU A 33 -4.86 3.27 -4.28
C GLU A 33 -3.53 2.50 -4.22
N ILE A 34 -3.56 1.32 -3.60
CA ILE A 34 -2.41 0.43 -3.48
C ILE A 34 -2.84 -0.94 -3.96
N GLU A 35 -2.13 -1.50 -4.94
CA GLU A 35 -2.39 -2.83 -5.48
C GLU A 35 -1.09 -3.64 -5.60
N SER A 36 -1.11 -4.88 -5.11
CA SER A 36 -0.12 -5.88 -5.44
C SER A 36 -0.34 -6.37 -6.88
N ILE A 37 0.61 -6.09 -7.76
CA ILE A 37 0.53 -6.45 -9.18
C ILE A 37 1.33 -7.73 -9.50
N GLN A 38 2.34 -8.07 -8.71
CA GLN A 38 3.07 -9.33 -8.86
C GLN A 38 3.54 -9.92 -7.51
N PRO A 39 3.04 -11.10 -7.09
CA PRO A 39 1.93 -11.83 -7.70
C PRO A 39 0.63 -11.00 -7.65
N PRO A 40 -0.26 -11.10 -8.67
CA PRO A 40 -1.48 -10.33 -8.69
C PRO A 40 -2.34 -10.62 -7.46
N ARG A 41 -2.85 -9.56 -6.82
CA ARG A 41 -3.72 -9.67 -5.64
C ARG A 41 -3.09 -10.41 -4.44
N ALA A 42 -1.75 -10.45 -4.37
CA ALA A 42 -1.04 -10.92 -3.19
C ALA A 42 -1.49 -10.15 -1.94
N PRO A 43 -1.87 -10.83 -0.85
CA PRO A 43 -2.23 -10.16 0.39
C PRO A 43 -1.10 -9.24 0.88
N LEU A 44 -1.48 -8.11 1.46
CA LEU A 44 -0.59 -7.15 2.10
C LEU A 44 -1.03 -6.96 3.56
N PRO A 45 -0.14 -6.53 4.47
CA PRO A 45 -0.52 -6.24 5.86
C PRO A 45 -1.74 -5.31 6.01
N ILE A 46 -1.89 -4.37 5.08
CA ILE A 46 -2.95 -3.35 5.04
C ILE A 46 -4.26 -3.83 4.37
N THR A 47 -4.22 -4.98 3.67
CA THR A 47 -5.35 -5.56 2.92
C THR A 47 -5.14 -7.03 2.59
N GLU A 48 -6.09 -7.87 3.00
CA GLU A 48 -6.07 -9.31 2.67
C GLU A 48 -6.27 -9.60 1.18
N THR A 49 -6.84 -8.65 0.42
CA THR A 49 -7.19 -8.88 -0.98
C THR A 49 -6.11 -8.42 -1.96
N GLY A 50 -5.00 -7.86 -1.46
CA GLY A 50 -3.96 -7.24 -2.28
C GLY A 50 -4.33 -5.89 -2.89
N TYR A 51 -5.49 -5.32 -2.54
CA TYR A 51 -5.90 -3.98 -2.97
C TYR A 51 -6.47 -3.16 -1.83
N LYS A 52 -6.09 -1.88 -1.78
CA LYS A 52 -6.61 -0.94 -0.80
C LYS A 52 -6.88 0.41 -1.45
N SER A 53 -8.10 0.90 -1.25
CA SER A 53 -8.47 2.29 -1.50
C SER A 53 -8.48 3.03 -0.16
N HIS A 54 -7.64 4.06 -0.04
CA HIS A 54 -7.47 4.83 1.19
C HIS A 54 -7.64 6.32 0.91
N TYR A 55 -8.36 7.00 1.81
CA TYR A 55 -8.61 8.43 1.73
C TYR A 55 -8.06 9.12 2.97
N HIS A 56 -7.41 10.25 2.77
CA HIS A 56 -6.84 11.05 3.85
C HIS A 56 -6.87 12.54 3.50
N PRO A 57 -6.66 13.45 4.48
CA PRO A 57 -6.63 14.89 4.19
C PRO A 57 -5.60 15.25 3.11
N CYS A 58 -5.93 16.24 2.28
CA CYS A 58 -4.97 16.83 1.34
C CYS A 58 -3.76 17.40 2.10
N GLY A 59 -2.55 17.26 1.57
CA GLY A 59 -1.34 17.78 2.21
C GLY A 59 -0.69 16.84 3.22
N THR A 60 -1.31 15.70 3.57
CA THR A 60 -0.72 14.74 4.52
C THR A 60 0.61 14.18 4.02
N VAL A 61 0.68 13.81 2.73
CA VAL A 61 1.91 13.25 2.16
C VAL A 61 3.02 14.30 2.15
N GLU A 62 2.69 15.53 1.77
CA GLU A 62 3.61 16.67 1.70
C GLU A 62 4.12 17.08 3.09
N ALA A 63 3.25 17.06 4.11
CA ALA A 63 3.63 17.33 5.49
C ALA A 63 4.61 16.29 6.05
N ASN A 64 4.58 15.06 5.53
CA ASN A 64 5.44 13.94 5.90
C ASN A 64 6.69 13.81 4.99
N GLY A 65 7.10 14.89 4.31
CA GLY A 65 8.30 14.93 3.47
C GLY A 65 8.06 14.67 1.99
N GLY A 66 6.82 14.43 1.56
CA GLY A 66 6.43 14.39 0.15
C GLY A 66 6.68 13.07 -0.58
N ASP A 67 7.32 12.09 0.07
CA ASP A 67 7.57 10.78 -0.53
C ASP A 67 6.41 9.82 -0.26
N VAL A 68 5.62 9.58 -1.30
CA VAL A 68 4.47 8.66 -1.28
C VAL A 68 4.94 7.23 -1.03
N VAL A 69 6.02 6.79 -1.69
CA VAL A 69 6.50 5.40 -1.61
C VAL A 69 7.02 5.13 -0.21
N ALA A 70 7.83 6.04 0.36
CA ALA A 70 8.34 5.88 1.71
C ALA A 70 7.21 5.78 2.76
N GLN A 71 6.14 6.55 2.60
CA GLN A 71 4.98 6.47 3.50
C GLN A 71 4.20 5.17 3.36
N ILE A 72 4.04 4.65 2.14
CA ILE A 72 3.40 3.35 1.94
C ILE A 72 4.26 2.24 2.54
N VAL A 73 5.57 2.25 2.30
CA VAL A 73 6.50 1.27 2.87
C VAL A 73 6.47 1.31 4.40
N ALA A 74 6.54 2.50 5.01
CA ALA A 74 6.46 2.64 6.46
C ALA A 74 5.14 2.08 7.02
N TRP A 75 4.01 2.31 6.33
CA TRP A 75 2.72 1.77 6.73
C TRP A 75 2.66 0.24 6.61
N LEU A 76 3.18 -0.31 5.51
CA LEU A 76 3.28 -1.76 5.32
C LEU A 76 4.16 -2.40 6.40
N ASP A 77 5.32 -1.81 6.70
CA ASP A 77 6.25 -2.28 7.73
C ASP A 77 5.63 -2.25 9.13
N GLU A 78 4.94 -1.15 9.47
CA GLU A 78 4.22 -1.01 10.74
C GLU A 78 3.15 -2.09 10.90
N GLU A 79 2.30 -2.26 9.88
CA GLU A 79 1.23 -3.25 9.89
C GLU A 79 1.76 -4.68 9.84
N ALA A 80 2.92 -4.90 9.21
CA ALA A 80 3.59 -6.19 9.20
C ALA A 80 4.11 -6.60 10.59
N THR A 81 4.24 -5.67 11.55
CA THR A 81 4.60 -6.01 12.93
C THR A 81 3.47 -6.70 13.69
N LYS A 82 2.22 -6.59 13.21
CA LYS A 82 1.05 -7.11 13.91
C LYS A 82 1.05 -8.65 13.98
N PRO A 83 0.61 -9.26 15.10
CA PRO A 83 0.60 -10.71 15.27
C PRO A 83 -0.15 -11.46 14.17
N GLU A 84 -1.24 -10.88 13.66
CA GLU A 84 -2.09 -11.44 12.62
C GLU A 84 -1.30 -11.61 11.31
N TRP A 85 -0.61 -10.55 10.88
CA TRP A 85 0.23 -10.61 9.67
C TRP A 85 1.41 -11.57 9.86
N ARG A 86 2.08 -11.53 11.01
CA ARG A 86 3.20 -12.44 11.30
C ARG A 86 2.76 -13.91 11.24
N ALA A 87 1.57 -14.22 11.75
CA ALA A 87 1.00 -15.56 11.67
C ALA A 87 0.66 -15.96 10.22
N TYR A 88 0.09 -15.05 9.43
CA TYR A 88 -0.15 -15.26 8.00
C TYR A 88 1.16 -15.51 7.23
N ALA A 89 2.16 -14.65 7.42
CA ALA A 89 3.46 -14.76 6.76
C ALA A 89 4.21 -16.03 7.16
N ALA A 90 4.11 -16.49 8.42
CA ALA A 90 4.68 -17.76 8.86
C ALA A 90 3.96 -18.96 8.21
N LYS A 91 2.62 -18.95 8.15
CA LYS A 91 1.84 -20.01 7.49
C LYS A 91 2.10 -20.08 6.00
N SER A 92 2.20 -18.93 5.33
CA SER A 92 2.46 -18.86 3.89
C SER A 92 3.83 -19.45 3.54
N ARG A 93 4.86 -19.17 4.37
CA ARG A 93 6.19 -19.80 4.23
C ARG A 93 6.20 -21.30 4.52
N GLN A 94 5.35 -21.78 5.41
CA GLN A 94 5.25 -23.21 5.74
C GLN A 94 4.42 -24.01 4.72
N GLY A 95 3.55 -23.33 3.96
CA GLY A 95 2.67 -23.93 2.94
C GLY A 95 3.36 -24.32 1.63
N GLU A 96 4.63 -23.95 1.41
CA GLU A 96 5.44 -24.38 0.26
C GLU A 96 6.00 -25.83 0.40
N LEU A 97 5.55 -26.60 1.40
CA LEU A 97 6.04 -27.96 1.71
C LEU A 97 5.28 -29.11 1.00
N PHE A 98 4.63 -28.88 -0.14
CA PHE A 98 3.97 -29.94 -0.92
C PHE A 98 4.54 -30.09 -2.32
#